data_AF-A0A7J8XS55-F1
#
_entry.id   AF-A0A7J8XS55-F1
#
_cell.length_a   1.000
_cell.length_b   1.000
_cell.length_c   1.000
_cell.angle_alpha   90.00
_cell.angle_beta   90.00
_cell.angle_gamma   90.00
#
_symmetry.space_group_name_H-M   'P 1'
#
loop_
_entity.id
_entity.type
_entity.pdbx_description
1 polymer ?
#
loop_
_entity_poly.entity_id
_entity_poly.type
_entity_poly.pdbx_seq_one_letter_code
_entity_poly.pdbx_strand_id
1 'polypeptide(L)'
;MSALQSAADLSTHIAGDDELVEYTNSLRNGILEAYSGIFQGFKNSPKTQLLIPYAPHILQFLDGIYMEKDMDDMVMKTAIGVLGDLADTLGNHASSMIQQSVSSKDFLNECLSSEDLLVKESAQWAKLAISRAISV
;
A
#
# COMPACT_ATOMS: atom_id res chain seq x y z
N MET A 1 -1.71 -3.80 15.66
CA MET A 1 -2.47 -3.05 14.64
C MET A 1 -3.84 -3.69 14.34
N SER A 2 -4.48 -4.35 15.30
CA SER A 2 -5.70 -5.14 15.04
C SER A 2 -6.90 -4.31 14.56
N ALA A 3 -7.05 -3.07 15.03
CA ALA A 3 -8.11 -2.17 14.59
C ALA A 3 -7.99 -1.78 13.10
N LEU A 4 -6.77 -1.46 12.65
CA LEU A 4 -6.53 -1.11 11.23
C LEU A 4 -6.73 -2.31 10.30
N GLN A 5 -6.33 -3.51 10.73
CA GLN A 5 -6.57 -4.74 9.99
C GLN A 5 -8.07 -5.01 9.81
N SER A 6 -8.84 -4.89 10.89
CA SER A 6 -10.29 -5.08 10.84
C SER A 6 -10.98 -4.05 9.93
N ALA A 7 -10.51 -2.80 9.92
CA ALA A 7 -11.03 -1.76 9.04
C ALA A 7 -10.67 -2.01 7.57
N ALA A 8 -9.45 -2.49 7.30
CA ALA A 8 -8.99 -2.84 5.96
C ALA A 8 -9.87 -3.93 5.34
N ASP A 9 -10.14 -5.01 6.07
CA ASP A 9 -10.98 -6.13 5.60
C ASP A 9 -12.42 -5.69 5.28
N LEU A 10 -12.98 -4.76 6.06
CA LEU A 10 -14.32 -4.23 5.80
C LEU A 10 -14.34 -3.39 4.51
N SER A 11 -13.27 -2.65 4.23
CA SER A 11 -13.20 -1.71 3.10
C SER A 11 -12.99 -2.37 1.73
N THR A 12 -12.67 -3.67 1.67
CA THR A 12 -12.49 -4.44 0.41
C THR A 12 -13.76 -5.18 -0.03
N HIS A 13 -14.89 -4.95 0.63
CA HIS A 13 -16.11 -5.73 0.37
C HIS A 13 -17.37 -4.86 0.21
N ILE A 14 -17.22 -3.55 0.07
CA ILE A 14 -18.33 -2.61 -0.05
C ILE A 14 -18.48 -2.25 -1.53
N ALA A 15 -19.48 -2.83 -2.19
CA ALA A 15 -19.94 -2.43 -3.51
C ALA A 15 -21.39 -1.93 -3.40
N GLY A 16 -21.73 -0.80 -4.03
CA GLY A 16 -23.03 -0.15 -3.91
C GLY A 16 -23.16 1.13 -4.74
N ASP A 17 -24.19 1.94 -4.44
CA ASP A 17 -24.44 3.25 -5.07
C ASP A 17 -23.25 4.23 -4.90
N ASP A 18 -23.19 5.30 -5.70
CA ASP A 18 -22.04 6.21 -5.83
C ASP A 18 -21.56 6.77 -4.46
N GLU A 19 -22.48 7.04 -3.54
CA GLU A 19 -22.16 7.51 -2.17
C GLU A 19 -21.36 6.47 -1.36
N LEU A 20 -21.64 5.18 -1.56
CA LEU A 20 -20.90 4.09 -0.89
C LEU A 20 -19.50 3.94 -1.46
N VAL A 21 -19.30 4.22 -2.76
CA VAL A 21 -17.98 4.21 -3.41
C VAL A 21 -17.12 5.36 -2.86
N GLU A 22 -17.64 6.58 -2.76
CA GLU A 22 -16.93 7.72 -2.18
C GLU A 22 -16.56 7.49 -0.70
N TYR A 23 -17.49 6.94 0.07
CA TYR A 23 -17.24 6.57 1.46
C TYR A 23 -16.14 5.51 1.57
N THR A 24 -16.18 4.48 0.71
CA THR A 24 -15.19 3.40 0.70
C THR A 24 -13.81 3.91 0.34
N ASN A 25 -13.69 4.79 -0.68
CA ASN A 25 -12.43 5.42 -1.04
C ASN A 25 -11.88 6.33 0.08
N SER A 26 -12.76 7.08 0.75
CA SER A 26 -12.38 7.90 1.92
C SER A 26 -11.86 7.04 3.08
N LEU A 27 -12.52 5.90 3.37
CA LEU A 27 -12.09 4.96 4.39
C LEU A 27 -10.73 4.32 4.03
N ARG A 28 -10.57 3.88 2.78
CA ARG A 28 -9.30 3.33 2.27
C ARG A 28 -8.16 4.34 2.43
N ASN A 29 -8.36 5.59 2.02
CA ASN A 29 -7.37 6.65 2.18
C ASN A 29 -6.98 6.84 3.65
N GLY A 30 -7.94 6.91 4.57
CA GLY A 30 -7.63 7.04 6.01
C GLY A 30 -6.81 5.87 6.56
N ILE A 31 -7.09 4.64 6.12
CA ILE A 31 -6.33 3.44 6.51
C ILE A 31 -4.90 3.48 5.92
N LEU A 32 -4.78 3.84 4.65
CA LEU A 32 -3.50 3.93 3.93
C LEU A 32 -2.60 5.01 4.53
N GLU A 33 -3.13 6.20 4.83
CA GLU A 33 -2.40 7.26 5.51
C GLU A 33 -1.93 6.84 6.90
N ALA A 34 -2.75 6.10 7.65
CA ALA A 34 -2.36 5.55 8.93
C ALA A 34 -1.20 4.55 8.79
N TYR A 35 -1.24 3.65 7.81
CA TYR A 35 -0.12 2.74 7.54
C TYR A 35 1.16 3.48 7.13
N SER A 36 1.05 4.46 6.23
CA SER A 36 2.17 5.31 5.82
C SER A 36 2.81 6.01 7.02
N GLY A 37 2.01 6.63 7.89
CA GLY A 37 2.48 7.28 9.11
C GLY A 37 3.17 6.32 10.09
N ILE A 38 2.68 5.09 10.23
CA ILE A 38 3.32 4.05 11.05
C ILE A 38 4.69 3.67 10.47
N PHE A 39 4.77 3.37 9.17
CA PHE A 39 6.04 3.00 8.53
C PHE A 39 7.07 4.13 8.64
N GLN A 40 6.69 5.36 8.28
CA GLN A 40 7.56 6.52 8.36
C GLN A 40 8.00 6.81 9.80
N GLY A 41 7.11 6.66 10.78
CA GLY A 41 7.43 6.83 12.20
C GLY A 41 8.40 5.78 12.76
N PHE A 42 8.44 4.59 12.16
CA PHE A 42 9.39 3.52 12.52
C PHE A 42 10.66 3.53 11.67
N LYS A 43 10.72 4.30 10.59
CA LYS A 43 11.91 4.35 9.73
C LYS A 43 13.16 4.71 10.52
N ASN A 44 14.26 3.99 10.27
CA ASN A 44 15.53 4.09 11.00
C ASN A 44 15.45 3.79 12.51
N SER A 45 14.31 3.32 13.01
CA SER A 45 14.18 2.85 14.39
C SER A 45 14.78 1.45 14.53
N PRO A 46 15.42 1.11 15.65
CA PRO A 46 15.79 -0.29 15.95
C PRO A 46 14.56 -1.20 16.12
N LYS A 47 13.34 -0.64 16.10
CA LYS A 47 12.07 -1.36 16.31
C LYS A 47 11.32 -1.69 15.01
N THR A 48 11.88 -1.45 13.82
CA THR A 48 11.22 -1.78 12.53
C THR A 48 10.78 -3.23 12.45
N GLN A 49 11.52 -4.16 13.07
CA GLN A 49 11.18 -5.59 13.13
C GLN A 49 9.81 -5.87 13.77
N LEU A 50 9.29 -4.98 14.63
CA LEU A 50 7.95 -5.13 15.22
C LEU A 50 6.83 -5.01 14.18
N LEU A 51 7.11 -4.45 13.00
CA LEU A 51 6.13 -4.29 11.92
C LEU A 51 6.07 -5.53 11.00
N ILE A 52 7.10 -6.38 10.99
CA ILE A 52 7.19 -7.55 10.10
C ILE A 52 5.94 -8.46 10.19
N PRO A 53 5.40 -8.79 11.38
CA PRO A 53 4.21 -9.66 11.47
C PRO A 53 2.95 -9.09 10.81
N TYR A 54 2.90 -7.77 10.57
CA TYR A 54 1.73 -7.08 10.01
C TYR A 54 1.84 -6.85 8.50
N ALA A 55 3.06 -6.88 7.96
CA ALA A 55 3.33 -6.68 6.54
C ALA A 55 2.55 -7.61 5.59
N PRO A 56 2.29 -8.91 5.90
CA PRO A 56 1.54 -9.76 4.96
C PRO A 56 0.11 -9.28 4.79
N HIS A 57 -0.54 -8.85 5.88
CA HIS A 57 -1.89 -8.34 5.85
C HIS A 57 -1.99 -6.99 5.14
N ILE A 58 -0.97 -6.14 5.25
CA ILE A 58 -0.93 -4.86 4.54
C ILE A 58 -0.81 -5.13 3.03
N LEU A 59 0.06 -6.05 2.61
CA LEU A 59 0.16 -6.44 1.20
C LEU A 59 -1.14 -7.07 0.68
N GLN A 60 -1.80 -7.91 1.48
CA GLN A 60 -3.11 -8.46 1.12
C GLN A 60 -4.17 -7.37 0.95
N PHE A 61 -4.16 -6.34 1.79
CA PHE A 61 -5.06 -5.20 1.65
C PHE A 61 -4.80 -4.43 0.35
N LEU A 62 -3.53 -4.16 0.03
CA LEU A 62 -3.15 -3.51 -1.24
C LEU A 62 -3.54 -4.36 -2.46
N ASP A 63 -3.35 -5.68 -2.38
CA ASP A 63 -3.80 -6.63 -3.41
C ASP A 63 -5.33 -6.56 -3.58
N GLY A 64 -6.10 -6.49 -2.49
CA GLY A 64 -7.55 -6.34 -2.52
C GLY A 64 -8.01 -5.08 -3.24
N ILE A 65 -7.47 -3.91 -2.84
CA ILE A 65 -7.80 -2.62 -3.47
C ILE A 65 -7.54 -2.69 -4.99
N TYR A 66 -6.38 -3.20 -5.39
CA TYR A 66 -5.99 -3.23 -6.80
C TYR A 66 -6.82 -4.23 -7.62
N MET A 67 -7.19 -5.39 -7.04
CA MET A 67 -7.98 -6.41 -7.72
C MET A 67 -9.44 -6.00 -7.95
N GLU A 68 -10.03 -5.22 -7.04
CA GLU A 68 -11.40 -4.71 -7.19
C GLU A 68 -11.54 -3.67 -8.31
N LYS A 69 -10.45 -2.97 -8.65
CA LYS A 69 -10.41 -1.95 -9.72
C LYS A 69 -11.40 -0.79 -9.55
N ASP A 70 -11.95 -0.61 -8.35
CA ASP A 70 -12.85 0.48 -8.00
C ASP A 70 -12.17 1.40 -6.98
N MET A 71 -11.21 2.18 -7.47
CA MET A 71 -10.46 3.15 -6.66
C MET A 71 -10.24 4.44 -7.44
N ASP A 72 -10.26 5.57 -6.72
CA ASP A 72 -9.89 6.87 -7.29
C ASP A 72 -8.35 7.06 -7.35
N ASP A 73 -7.92 8.11 -8.05
CA ASP A 73 -6.49 8.43 -8.20
C ASP A 73 -5.80 8.72 -6.85
N MET A 74 -6.55 9.21 -5.85
CA MET A 74 -6.01 9.49 -4.53
C MET A 74 -5.70 8.19 -3.78
N VAL A 75 -6.63 7.23 -3.78
CA VAL A 75 -6.43 5.88 -3.22
C VAL A 75 -5.32 5.16 -3.98
N MET A 76 -5.28 5.27 -5.30
CA MET A 76 -4.21 4.68 -6.11
C MET A 76 -2.83 5.23 -5.72
N LYS A 77 -2.72 6.55 -5.59
CA LYS A 77 -1.49 7.25 -5.17
C LYS A 77 -1.07 6.87 -3.74
N THR A 78 -2.00 6.85 -2.79
CA THR A 78 -1.68 6.53 -1.39
C THR A 78 -1.34 5.06 -1.22
N ALA A 79 -2.02 4.15 -1.91
CA ALA A 79 -1.76 2.71 -1.87
C ALA A 79 -0.38 2.37 -2.43
N ILE A 80 0.02 2.92 -3.59
CA ILE A 80 1.37 2.70 -4.11
C ILE A 80 2.44 3.34 -3.22
N GLY A 81 2.10 4.45 -2.54
CA GLY A 81 2.93 5.06 -1.51
C GLY A 81 3.15 4.13 -0.31
N VAL A 82 2.09 3.48 0.20
CA VAL A 82 2.22 2.51 1.30
C VAL A 82 3.09 1.32 0.90
N LEU A 83 3.01 0.83 -0.34
CA LEU A 83 3.89 -0.23 -0.82
C LEU A 83 5.37 0.20 -0.78
N GLY A 84 5.66 1.42 -1.21
CA GLY A 84 7.01 1.99 -1.12
C GLY A 84 7.47 2.22 0.32
N ASP A 85 6.60 2.69 1.21
CA ASP A 85 6.92 2.93 2.63
C ASP A 85 7.24 1.62 3.34
N LEU A 86 6.47 0.57 3.04
CA LEU A 86 6.70 -0.79 3.52
C LEU A 86 8.08 -1.28 3.06
N ALA A 87 8.40 -1.14 1.78
CA ALA A 87 9.69 -1.55 1.22
C ALA A 87 10.86 -0.77 1.85
N ASP A 88 10.74 0.54 1.97
CA ASP A 88 11.78 1.43 2.50
C ASP A 88 12.01 1.22 4.00
N THR A 89 10.96 0.87 4.76
CA THR A 89 11.03 0.68 6.21
C THR A 89 11.53 -0.71 6.60
N LEU A 90 11.11 -1.75 5.88
CA LEU A 90 11.42 -3.14 6.21
C LEU A 90 12.64 -3.68 5.46
N GLY A 91 13.07 -3.03 4.38
CA GLY A 91 14.21 -3.46 3.57
C GLY A 91 14.08 -4.92 3.12
N ASN A 92 15.14 -5.70 3.31
CA ASN A 92 15.21 -7.10 2.87
C ASN A 92 14.08 -7.97 3.42
N HIS A 93 13.53 -7.64 4.59
CA HIS A 93 12.42 -8.39 5.17
C HIS A 93 11.14 -8.27 4.33
N ALA A 94 10.97 -7.18 3.58
CA ALA A 94 9.85 -7.01 2.65
C ALA A 94 10.10 -7.65 1.27
N SER A 95 11.35 -7.91 0.90
CA SER A 95 11.72 -8.37 -0.45
C SER A 95 10.95 -9.62 -0.87
N SER A 96 10.99 -10.69 -0.07
CA SER A 96 10.29 -11.94 -0.38
C SER A 96 8.77 -11.76 -0.42
N MET A 97 8.24 -10.92 0.45
CA MET A 97 6.80 -10.70 0.58
C MET A 97 6.24 -9.91 -0.60
N ILE A 98 6.95 -8.86 -1.03
CA ILE A 98 6.60 -8.07 -2.22
C ILE A 98 6.70 -8.94 -3.48
N GLN A 99 7.71 -9.80 -3.58
CA GLN A 99 7.86 -10.74 -4.70
C GLN A 99 6.78 -11.82 -4.75
N GLN A 100 6.20 -12.17 -3.60
CA GLN A 100 5.12 -13.16 -3.48
C GLN A 100 3.71 -12.53 -3.60
N SER A 101 3.60 -11.21 -3.46
CA SER A 101 2.32 -10.51 -3.65
C SER A 101 1.79 -10.74 -5.06
N VAL A 102 0.48 -10.97 -5.13
CA VAL A 102 -0.18 -11.35 -6.38
C VAL A 102 -0.18 -10.19 -7.36
N SER A 103 -0.29 -8.95 -6.86
CA SER A 103 -0.53 -7.79 -7.71
C SER A 103 0.53 -6.69 -7.66
N SER A 104 1.43 -6.69 -6.67
CA SER A 104 2.38 -5.59 -6.44
C SER A 104 3.14 -5.14 -7.69
N LYS A 105 3.56 -6.09 -8.54
CA LYS A 105 4.30 -5.79 -9.78
C LYS A 105 3.40 -5.09 -10.81
N ASP A 106 2.21 -5.63 -11.05
CA ASP A 106 1.29 -5.09 -12.05
C ASP A 106 0.72 -3.75 -11.58
N PHE A 107 0.40 -3.65 -10.29
CA PHE A 107 -0.01 -2.40 -9.65
C PHE A 107 1.04 -1.29 -9.82
N LEU A 108 2.31 -1.58 -9.52
CA LEU A 108 3.40 -0.62 -9.71
C LEU A 108 3.52 -0.18 -11.17
N ASN A 109 3.45 -1.12 -12.12
CA ASN A 109 3.56 -0.80 -13.55
C ASN A 109 2.38 0.05 -14.06
N GLU A 110 1.18 -0.19 -13.54
CA GLU A 110 0.00 0.61 -13.85
C GLU A 110 0.15 2.04 -13.33
N CYS A 111 0.56 2.22 -12.07
CA CYS A 111 0.81 3.56 -11.51
C CYS A 111 1.95 4.30 -12.24
N LEU A 112 3.00 3.60 -12.70
CA LEU A 112 4.08 4.20 -13.49
C LEU A 112 3.62 4.67 -14.88
N SER A 113 2.56 4.03 -15.40
CA SER A 113 1.95 4.34 -16.69
C SER A 113 0.80 5.35 -16.58
N SER A 114 0.43 5.77 -15.37
CA SER A 114 -0.68 6.71 -15.13
C SER A 114 -0.45 8.07 -15.81
N GLU A 115 -1.54 8.68 -16.26
CA GLU A 115 -1.58 10.06 -16.76
C GLU A 115 -1.58 11.08 -15.61
N ASP A 116 -2.03 10.67 -14.41
CA ASP A 116 -1.95 11.50 -13.21
C ASP A 116 -0.48 11.58 -12.74
N LEU A 117 0.05 12.80 -12.69
CA LEU A 117 1.43 13.07 -12.35
C LEU A 117 1.76 12.71 -10.89
N LEU A 118 0.81 12.85 -9.97
CA LEU A 118 1.02 12.57 -8.55
C LEU A 118 1.05 11.06 -8.29
N VAL A 119 0.17 10.29 -8.95
CA VAL A 119 0.21 8.82 -8.93
C VAL A 119 1.56 8.34 -9.48
N LYS A 120 1.98 8.89 -10.63
CA LYS A 120 3.22 8.50 -11.30
C LYS A 120 4.46 8.84 -10.47
N GLU A 121 4.50 10.01 -9.83
CA GLU A 121 5.59 10.41 -8.92
C GLU A 121 5.68 9.45 -7.72
N SER A 122 4.53 9.15 -7.08
CA SER A 122 4.46 8.19 -5.96
C SER A 122 4.98 6.80 -6.39
N ALA A 123 4.60 6.34 -7.59
CA ALA A 123 5.05 5.07 -8.13
C ALA A 123 6.54 5.04 -8.46
N GLN A 124 7.10 6.13 -8.99
CA GLN A 124 8.53 6.24 -9.24
C GLN A 124 9.33 6.13 -7.94
N TRP A 125 8.86 6.79 -6.88
CA TRP A 125 9.47 6.67 -5.56
C TRP A 125 9.36 5.24 -5.01
N ALA A 126 8.17 4.63 -5.09
CA ALA A 126 7.95 3.26 -4.63
C ALA A 126 8.86 2.26 -5.38
N LYS A 127 9.01 2.42 -6.70
CA LYS A 127 9.94 1.61 -7.51
C LYS A 127 11.37 1.68 -6.98
N LEU A 128 11.85 2.87 -6.61
CA LEU A 128 13.20 3.04 -6.06
C LEU A 128 13.33 2.36 -4.70
N ALA A 129 12.33 2.51 -3.81
CA ALA A 129 12.30 1.86 -2.50
C ALA A 129 12.31 0.32 -2.62
N ILE A 130 11.44 -0.23 -3.46
CA ILE A 130 11.35 -1.68 -3.74
C ILE A 130 12.65 -2.20 -4.32
N SER A 131 13.25 -1.48 -5.27
CA SER A 131 14.53 -1.87 -5.88
C SER A 131 15.65 -1.92 -4.83
N ARG A 132 15.69 -0.96 -3.89
CA ARG A 132 16.64 -1.00 -2.77
C ARG A 132 16.38 -2.19 -1.84
N ALA A 133 15.12 -2.48 -1.51
CA ALA A 133 14.77 -3.59 -0.64
C ALA A 133 15.11 -4.97 -1.24
N ILE A 134 15.08 -5.11 -2.58
CA ILE A 134 15.38 -6.36 -3.28
C ILE A 134 16.89 -6.55 -3.55
N SER A 135 17.65 -5.47 -3.71
CA SER A 135 19.06 -5.53 -4.14
C SER A 135 20.08 -5.82 -3.01
N VAL A 136 19.61 -6.00 -1.78
CA VAL A 136 20.42 -6.22 -0.58
C VAL A 136 20.19 -7.63 -0.08
#